data_AF-A0A1E5XVY3-F1
#
_entry.id   AF-A0A1E5XVY3-F1
#
_cell.length_a   1.000
_cell.length_b   1.000
_cell.length_c   1.000
_cell.angle_alpha   90.00
_cell.angle_beta   90.00
_cell.angle_gamma   90.00
#
_symmetry.space_group_name_H-M   'P 1'
#
loop_
_entity.id
_entity.type
_entity.pdbx_description
1 polymer ?
#
loop_
_entity_poly.entity_id
_entity_poly.type
_entity_poly.pdbx_seq_one_letter_code
_entity_poly.pdbx_strand_id
1 'polypeptide(L)'
;MTTFLSSAALGWFLRRILDWGGWLGAALLAMINFYNALPPQLQVAIAKIVAGNWREITLGAVPGLVALVWSQIQSFRATVRPQVVIDGQQLPIKKMPHREATGIEELSRTALEKRGKTLFEKLLKLKLGRP
;
A
#
# COMPACT_ATOMS: atom_id res chain seq x y z
N MET A 1 -41.64 9.04 -10.39
CA MET A 1 -40.16 8.90 -10.45
C MET A 1 -39.54 8.59 -9.08
N THR A 2 -40.29 8.09 -8.09
CA THR A 2 -39.80 7.83 -6.72
C THR A 2 -39.55 6.34 -6.42
N THR A 3 -40.13 5.42 -7.21
CA THR A 3 -40.03 3.97 -7.01
C THR A 3 -38.74 3.34 -7.56
N PHE A 4 -38.01 4.05 -8.43
CA PHE A 4 -36.76 3.54 -9.03
C PHE A 4 -35.57 3.65 -8.05
N LEU A 5 -35.60 4.64 -7.16
CA LEU A 5 -34.57 4.89 -6.13
C LEU A 5 -34.84 4.16 -4.81
N SER A 6 -36.04 3.57 -4.62
CA SER A 6 -36.39 2.77 -3.43
C SER A 6 -35.98 1.29 -3.55
N SER A 7 -35.41 0.89 -4.68
CA SER A 7 -34.90 -0.47 -4.87
C SER A 7 -33.63 -0.67 -4.04
N ALA A 8 -33.67 -1.60 -3.09
CA ALA A 8 -32.51 -2.01 -2.30
C ALA A 8 -31.34 -2.45 -3.18
N ALA A 9 -31.62 -3.05 -4.35
CA ALA A 9 -30.59 -3.44 -5.31
C ALA A 9 -29.91 -2.22 -5.95
N LEU A 10 -30.66 -1.16 -6.24
CA LEU A 10 -30.13 0.06 -6.86
C LEU A 10 -29.32 0.89 -5.86
N GLY A 11 -29.79 0.97 -4.60
CA GLY A 11 -29.03 1.58 -3.50
C GLY A 11 -27.74 0.82 -3.18
N TRP A 12 -27.78 -0.51 -3.18
CA TRP A 12 -26.58 -1.35 -3.03
C TRP A 12 -25.61 -1.15 -4.20
N PHE A 13 -26.12 -1.08 -5.44
CA PHE A 13 -25.29 -0.89 -6.63
C PHE A 13 -24.64 0.50 -6.67
N LEU A 14 -25.38 1.57 -6.37
CA LEU A 14 -24.80 2.91 -6.24
C LEU A 14 -23.73 2.96 -5.15
N ARG A 15 -23.99 2.32 -4.00
CA ARG A 15 -22.99 2.23 -2.93
C ARG A 15 -21.75 1.49 -3.42
N ARG A 16 -21.87 0.44 -4.24
CA ARG A 16 -20.70 -0.24 -4.82
C ARG A 16 -19.99 0.59 -5.86
N ILE A 17 -20.69 1.35 -6.70
CA ILE A 17 -20.02 2.29 -7.60
C ILE A 17 -19.28 3.37 -6.82
N LEU A 18 -19.83 3.88 -5.71
CA LEU A 18 -19.16 4.91 -4.91
C LEU A 18 -18.01 4.34 -4.07
N ASP A 19 -18.18 3.15 -3.48
CA ASP A 19 -17.11 2.47 -2.74
C ASP A 19 -15.95 2.11 -3.68
N TRP A 20 -16.24 1.45 -4.81
CA TRP A 20 -15.22 1.02 -5.77
C TRP A 20 -14.71 2.18 -6.61
N GLY A 21 -15.59 3.05 -7.09
CA GLY A 21 -15.23 4.23 -7.88
C GLY A 21 -14.50 5.28 -7.04
N GLY A 22 -14.84 5.41 -5.76
CA GLY A 22 -14.08 6.24 -4.82
C GLY A 22 -12.68 5.67 -4.59
N TRP A 23 -12.56 4.37 -4.32
CA TRP A 23 -11.25 3.73 -4.12
C TRP A 23 -10.40 3.71 -5.39
N LEU A 24 -10.99 3.37 -6.53
CA LEU A 24 -10.33 3.33 -7.82
C LEU A 24 -9.97 4.73 -8.31
N GLY A 25 -10.84 5.71 -8.10
CA GLY A 25 -10.57 7.12 -8.38
C GLY A 25 -9.43 7.66 -7.51
N ALA A 26 -9.44 7.38 -6.20
CA ALA A 26 -8.35 7.76 -5.31
C ALA A 26 -7.03 7.07 -5.69
N ALA A 27 -7.07 5.78 -6.05
CA ALA A 27 -5.89 5.05 -6.50
C ALA A 27 -5.31 5.63 -7.80
N LEU A 28 -6.17 5.91 -8.79
CA LEU A 28 -5.75 6.54 -10.06
C LEU A 28 -5.18 7.94 -9.83
N LEU A 29 -5.83 8.77 -9.02
CA LEU A 29 -5.32 10.10 -8.67
C LEU A 29 -3.99 10.02 -7.95
N ALA A 30 -3.82 9.07 -7.02
CA ALA A 30 -2.54 8.85 -6.35
C ALA A 30 -1.45 8.45 -7.34
N MET A 31 -1.75 7.56 -8.29
CA MET A 31 -0.80 7.17 -9.34
C MET A 31 -0.43 8.33 -10.26
N ILE A 32 -1.40 9.14 -10.67
CA ILE A 32 -1.17 10.32 -11.52
C ILE A 32 -0.31 11.36 -10.77
N ASN A 33 -0.64 11.65 -9.52
CA ASN A 33 0.12 12.57 -8.69
C ASN A 33 1.54 12.07 -8.44
N PHE A 34 1.70 10.76 -8.19
CA PHE A 34 3.01 10.15 -8.07
C PHE A 34 3.82 10.32 -9.35
N TYR A 35 3.25 10.00 -10.52
CA TYR A 35 3.92 10.14 -11.81
C TYR A 35 4.32 11.59 -12.11
N ASN A 36 3.42 12.54 -11.85
CA ASN A 36 3.67 13.98 -12.08
C ASN A 36 4.72 14.55 -11.13
N ALA A 37 4.89 13.97 -9.94
CA ALA A 37 5.93 14.36 -8.99
C ALA A 37 7.33 13.84 -9.39
N LEU A 38 7.43 12.94 -10.38
CA LEU A 38 8.73 12.42 -10.82
C LEU A 38 9.46 13.41 -11.73
N PRO A 39 10.81 13.41 -11.71
CA PRO A 39 11.61 14.10 -12.71
C PRO A 39 11.24 13.69 -14.14
N PRO A 40 11.30 14.61 -15.13
CA PRO A 40 10.92 14.32 -16.53
C PRO A 40 11.62 13.12 -17.15
N GLN A 41 12.89 12.90 -16.79
CA GLN A 41 13.70 11.78 -17.27
C GLN A 41 13.13 10.43 -16.81
N LEU A 42 12.58 10.35 -15.59
CA LEU A 42 11.98 9.13 -15.04
C LEU A 42 10.56 8.92 -15.56
N GLN A 43 9.80 10.00 -15.81
CA GLN A 43 8.50 9.93 -16.45
C GLN A 43 8.59 9.26 -17.83
N VAL A 44 9.52 9.72 -18.67
CA VAL A 44 9.76 9.14 -20.01
C VAL A 44 10.20 7.67 -19.90
N ALA A 45 11.07 7.34 -18.94
CA ALA A 45 11.49 5.96 -18.73
C ALA A 45 10.33 5.05 -18.31
N ILE A 46 9.48 5.50 -17.39
CA ILE A 46 8.29 4.74 -16.95
C ILE A 46 7.28 4.60 -18.09
N ALA A 47 7.03 5.66 -18.88
CA ALA A 47 6.14 5.58 -20.04
C ALA A 47 6.63 4.54 -21.06
N LYS A 48 7.94 4.49 -21.32
CA LYS A 48 8.55 3.48 -22.19
C LYS A 48 8.45 2.06 -21.61
N ILE A 49 8.62 1.90 -20.30
CA ILE A 49 8.43 0.61 -19.61
C ILE A 49 6.99 0.12 -19.76
N VAL A 50 6.02 0.99 -19.49
CA VAL A 50 4.58 0.66 -19.59
C VAL A 50 4.19 0.35 -21.04
N ALA A 51 4.78 1.04 -22.02
CA ALA A 51 4.60 0.76 -23.45
C ALA A 51 5.30 -0.52 -23.94
N GLY A 52 6.07 -1.21 -23.09
CA GLY A 52 6.83 -2.42 -23.47
C GLY A 52 8.15 -2.14 -24.18
N ASN A 53 8.55 -0.88 -24.32
CA ASN A 53 9.74 -0.45 -25.06
C ASN A 53 11.00 -0.41 -24.19
N TRP A 54 11.35 -1.55 -23.59
CA TRP A 54 12.49 -1.68 -22.67
C TRP A 54 13.84 -1.34 -23.30
N ARG A 55 14.00 -1.52 -24.62
CA ARG A 55 15.24 -1.26 -25.36
C ARG A 55 15.58 0.22 -25.47
N GLU A 56 14.60 1.11 -25.34
CA GLU A 56 14.80 2.54 -25.50
C GLU A 56 15.01 3.28 -24.17
N ILE A 57 15.12 2.54 -23.07
CA ILE A 57 15.43 3.10 -21.76
C ILE A 57 16.92 3.44 -21.77
N THR A 58 17.23 4.72 -21.61
CA THR A 58 18.62 5.19 -21.54
C THR A 58 19.29 4.63 -20.28
N LEU A 59 20.54 4.17 -20.42
CA LEU A 59 21.34 3.70 -19.28
C LEU A 59 21.41 4.74 -18.14
N GLY A 60 21.32 6.03 -18.47
CA GLY A 60 21.29 7.12 -17.49
C GLY A 60 20.01 7.19 -16.64
N ALA A 61 18.89 6.61 -17.08
CA ALA A 61 17.66 6.57 -16.29
C ALA A 61 17.66 5.42 -15.26
N VAL A 62 18.51 4.40 -15.46
CA VAL A 62 18.56 3.20 -14.60
C VAL A 62 18.89 3.53 -13.14
N PRO A 63 19.90 4.36 -12.81
CA PRO A 63 20.19 4.71 -11.41
C PRO A 63 19.00 5.38 -10.72
N GLY A 64 18.29 6.27 -11.42
CA GLY A 64 17.11 6.95 -10.87
C GLY A 64 15.94 6.01 -10.64
N LEU A 65 15.69 5.06 -11.57
CA LEU A 65 14.67 4.03 -11.38
C LEU A 65 14.99 3.09 -10.21
N VAL A 66 16.26 2.68 -10.08
CA VAL A 66 16.71 1.86 -8.95
C VAL A 66 16.56 2.61 -7.63
N ALA A 67 16.97 3.87 -7.56
CA ALA A 67 16.81 4.70 -6.37
C ALA A 67 15.33 4.89 -6.00
N LEU A 68 14.46 5.07 -7.00
CA LEU A 68 13.02 5.18 -6.81
C LEU A 68 12.44 3.89 -6.24
N VAL A 69 12.73 2.73 -6.83
CA VAL A 69 12.29 1.42 -6.28
C VAL A 69 12.82 1.22 -4.86
N TRP A 70 14.09 1.53 -4.62
CA TRP A 70 14.70 1.41 -3.30
C TRP A 70 14.03 2.30 -2.25
N SER A 71 13.69 3.55 -2.62
CA SER A 71 12.97 4.46 -1.73
C SER A 71 11.61 3.91 -1.30
N GLN A 72 10.87 3.29 -2.22
CA GLN A 72 9.58 2.68 -1.91
C GLN A 72 9.74 1.47 -1.00
N ILE A 73 10.78 0.66 -1.22
CA ILE A 73 11.13 -0.47 -0.34
C ILE A 73 11.44 0.03 1.07
N GLN A 74 12.27 1.08 1.20
CA GLN A 74 12.62 1.64 2.50
C GLN A 74 11.41 2.28 3.21
N SER A 75 10.56 3.00 2.46
CA SER A 75 9.30 3.56 2.97
C SER A 75 8.37 2.47 3.49
N PHE A 76 8.22 1.37 2.74
CA PHE A 76 7.43 0.23 3.18
C PHE A 76 8.01 -0.42 4.44
N ARG A 77 9.33 -0.63 4.50
CA ARG A 77 10.02 -1.16 5.68
C ARG A 77 9.86 -0.25 6.89
N ALA A 78 9.89 1.07 6.71
CA ALA A 78 9.66 2.04 7.79
C ALA A 78 8.23 1.98 8.31
N THR A 79 7.25 1.87 7.40
CA THR A 79 5.82 1.83 7.73
C THR A 79 5.42 0.55 8.46
N VAL A 80 6.01 -0.59 8.10
CA VAL A 80 5.71 -1.89 8.73
C VAL A 80 6.51 -2.10 10.02
N ARG A 81 7.53 -1.27 10.30
CA ARG A 81 8.33 -1.40 11.51
C ARG A 81 7.44 -1.10 12.73
N PRO A 82 7.43 -1.96 13.76
CA PRO A 82 6.74 -1.67 15.01
C PRO A 82 7.29 -0.39 15.64
N GLN A 83 6.40 0.58 15.82
CA GLN A 83 6.68 1.88 16.41
C GLN A 83 5.66 2.15 17.50
N VAL A 84 6.08 2.85 18.54
CA VAL A 84 5.23 3.26 19.65
C VAL A 84 5.34 4.76 19.75
N VAL A 85 4.20 5.44 19.89
CA VAL A 85 4.17 6.88 20.10
C VAL A 85 4.16 7.12 21.60
N ILE A 86 5.22 7.74 22.12
CA ILE A 86 5.28 8.26 23.49
C ILE A 86 5.43 9.77 23.36
N ASP A 87 4.54 10.54 24.03
CA ASP A 87 4.55 12.01 24.03
C ASP A 87 4.62 12.65 22.63
N GLY A 88 3.88 12.07 21.66
CA GLY A 88 3.82 12.57 20.29
C GLY A 88 5.06 12.27 19.43
N GLN A 89 6.07 11.60 19.98
CA GLN A 89 7.25 11.14 19.24
C GLN A 89 7.16 9.64 18.94
N GLN A 90 7.36 9.28 17.68
CA GLN A 90 7.49 7.89 17.25
C GLN A 90 8.86 7.34 17.67
N LEU A 91 8.88 6.51 18.71
CA LEU A 91 10.09 5.85 19.18
C LEU A 91 10.11 4.40 18.67
N PRO A 92 11.22 3.96 18.05
CA PRO A 92 11.38 2.56 17.71
C PRO A 92 11.53 1.74 18.99
N ILE A 93 10.82 0.61 19.09
CA ILE A 93 10.79 -0.26 20.29
C ILE A 93 12.20 -0.63 20.78
N LYS A 94 13.18 -0.76 19.87
CA LYS A 94 14.59 -1.04 20.20
C LYS A 94 15.26 0.04 21.07
N LYS A 95 14.74 1.27 21.10
CA LYS A 95 15.29 2.39 21.88
C LYS A 95 14.55 2.60 23.22
N MET A 96 13.58 1.76 23.57
CA MET A 96 12.85 1.87 24.83
C MET A 96 13.59 1.21 26.00
N PRO A 97 13.33 1.65 27.25
CA PRO A 97 13.74 0.92 28.44
C PRO A 97 13.25 -0.53 28.38
N HIS A 98 14.10 -1.51 28.70
CA HIS A 98 13.83 -2.94 28.45
C HIS A 98 12.47 -3.42 28.97
N ARG A 99 11.99 -2.93 30.12
CA ARG A 99 10.69 -3.33 30.69
C ARG A 99 9.47 -2.92 29.86
N GLU A 100 9.52 -1.75 29.22
CA GLU A 100 8.42 -1.24 28.39
C GLU A 100 8.46 -1.88 27.00
N ALA A 101 9.67 -2.16 26.47
CA ALA A 101 9.85 -2.85 25.21
C ALA A 101 9.22 -4.26 25.22
N THR A 102 9.41 -5.03 26.30
CA THR A 102 8.90 -6.41 26.40
C THR A 102 7.38 -6.47 26.42
N GLY A 103 6.71 -5.59 27.17
CA GLY A 103 5.24 -5.57 27.22
C GLY A 103 4.59 -5.19 25.88
N ILE A 104 5.23 -4.32 25.12
CA ILE A 104 4.77 -3.93 23.78
C ILE A 104 5.09 -5.02 22.74
N GLU A 105 6.22 -5.71 22.88
CA GLU A 105 6.56 -6.86 22.05
C GLU A 105 5.56 -8.02 22.26
N GLU A 106 5.13 -8.25 23.51
CA GLU A 106 4.08 -9.22 23.83
C GLU A 106 2.69 -8.79 23.31
N LEU A 107 2.33 -7.51 23.44
CA LEU A 107 1.08 -6.97 22.90
C LEU A 107 1.04 -7.01 21.37
N SER A 108 2.13 -6.65 20.71
CA SER A 108 2.24 -6.70 19.24
C SER A 108 2.25 -8.13 18.72
N ARG A 109 2.93 -9.06 19.42
CA ARG A 109 2.87 -10.50 19.12
C ARG A 109 1.45 -11.05 19.28
N THR A 110 0.76 -10.68 20.36
CA THR A 110 -0.64 -11.09 20.59
C THR A 110 -1.58 -10.49 19.54
N ALA A 111 -1.35 -9.25 19.12
CA ALA A 111 -2.12 -8.60 18.05
C ALA A 111 -1.87 -9.24 16.69
N LEU A 112 -0.63 -9.67 16.40
CA LEU A 112 -0.29 -10.43 15.21
C LEU A 112 -0.91 -11.83 15.22
N GLU A 113 -0.94 -12.53 16.36
CA GLU A 113 -1.61 -13.83 16.51
C GLU A 113 -3.14 -13.72 16.39
N LYS A 114 -3.74 -12.64 16.93
CA LYS A 114 -5.17 -12.38 16.80
C LYS A 114 -5.56 -11.73 15.48
N ARG A 115 -4.61 -11.38 14.61
CA ARG A 115 -4.92 -10.81 13.29
C ARG A 115 -5.56 -11.90 12.44
N GLY A 116 -6.88 -11.82 12.26
CA GLY A 116 -7.61 -12.75 11.41
C GLY A 116 -7.03 -12.82 9.99
N LYS A 117 -7.00 -14.02 9.40
CA LYS A 117 -6.46 -14.26 8.05
C LYS A 117 -7.12 -13.30 7.06
N THR A 118 -6.30 -12.51 6.36
CA THR A 118 -6.79 -11.57 5.35
C THR A 118 -7.41 -12.32 4.16
N LEU A 119 -8.31 -11.68 3.41
CA LEU A 119 -8.90 -12.28 2.19
C LEU A 119 -7.82 -12.72 1.19
N PHE A 120 -6.73 -11.97 1.10
CA PHE A 120 -5.59 -12.30 0.27
C PHE A 120 -4.89 -13.59 0.74
N GLU A 121 -4.66 -13.75 2.05
CA GLU A 121 -4.09 -14.99 2.61
C GLU A 121 -5.02 -16.20 2.44
N LYS A 122 -6.34 -16.01 2.54
CA LYS A 122 -7.31 -17.07 2.25
C LYS A 122 -7.25 -17.49 0.78
N LEU A 123 -7.21 -16.54 -0.14
CA LEU A 123 -7.07 -16.79 -1.58
C LEU A 123 -5.73 -17.45 -1.92
N LEU A 124 -4.65 -17.01 -1.27
CA LEU A 124 -3.31 -17.57 -1.46
C LEU A 124 -3.25 -19.02 -0.94
N LYS A 125 -3.84 -19.32 0.22
CA LYS A 125 -3.97 -20.70 0.74
C LYS A 125 -4.81 -21.60 -0.17
N LEU A 126 -5.92 -21.07 -0.71
CA LEU A 126 -6.76 -21.78 -1.68
C LEU A 126 -5.99 -22.12 -2.97
N LYS A 127 -5.15 -21.21 -3.46
CA LYS A 127 -4.37 -21.41 -4.69
C LYS A 127 -3.12 -22.27 -4.48
N LEU A 128 -2.47 -22.19 -3.32
CA LEU A 128 -1.21 -22.90 -3.02
C LEU A 128 -1.41 -24.24 -2.29
N GLY A 129 -2.63 -24.58 -1.85
CA GLY A 129 -2.97 -25.91 -1.33
C GLY A 129 -2.15 -26.35 -0.10
N ARG A 130 -1.67 -25.41 0.73
CA ARG A 130 -0.93 -25.74 1.97
C ARG A 130 -1.56 -25.08 3.20
N PRO A 131 -1.60 -25.80 4.34
CA PRO A 131 -2.37 -25.43 5.54
C PRO A 131 -2.00 -24.06 6.15
#